data_AF-A0A6L9IRL7-F1
#
_entry.id   AF-A0A6L9IRL7-F1
#
_cell.length_a   1.000
_cell.length_b   1.000
_cell.length_c   1.000
_cell.angle_alpha   90.00
_cell.angle_beta   90.00
_cell.angle_gamma   90.00
#
_symmetry.space_group_name_H-M   'P 1'
#
loop_
_entity.id
_entity.type
_entity.pdbx_description
1 polymer ?
#
loop_
_entity_poly.entity_id
_entity_poly.type
_entity_poly.pdbx_seq_one_letter_code
_entity_poly.pdbx_strand_id
1 'polypeptide(L)'
;MGLQEKRLIQQHQQQTIPQREAQIRQDIGIELTYALDWDSFANDKAALETLDYFVLNNLYKALLLVCSDALGKETLGSTIKQIVIQNIDDIYKKAVVLSADQLVYRVAPGLGASGYFDETQLRDLIEAAL
;
A
#
# COMPACT_ATOMS: atom_id res chain seq x y z
N MET A 1 19.01 5.84 -9.71
CA MET A 1 18.37 6.76 -8.75
C MET A 1 19.05 8.11 -8.69
N GLY A 2 18.38 9.16 -9.18
CA GLY A 2 18.83 10.54 -9.13
C GLY A 2 18.59 11.22 -7.77
N LEU A 3 18.96 12.50 -7.66
CA LEU A 3 18.82 13.27 -6.42
C LEU A 3 17.36 13.56 -6.07
N GLN A 4 16.49 13.71 -7.06
CA GLN A 4 15.06 13.99 -6.84
C GLN A 4 14.36 12.77 -6.24
N GLU A 5 14.61 11.58 -6.78
CA GLU A 5 14.08 10.32 -6.29
C GLU A 5 14.53 10.04 -4.85
N LYS A 6 15.81 10.28 -4.54
CA LYS A 6 16.34 10.16 -3.17
C LYS A 6 15.60 11.08 -2.19
N ARG A 7 15.31 12.32 -2.59
CA ARG A 7 14.55 13.27 -1.76
C ARG A 7 13.11 12.83 -1.55
N LEU A 8 12.45 12.34 -2.59
CA LEU A 8 11.08 11.81 -2.50
C LEU A 8 11.01 10.59 -1.58
N ILE A 9 11.93 9.63 -1.74
CA ILE A 9 12.02 8.47 -0.85
C ILE A 9 12.21 8.90 0.60
N GLN A 10 13.14 9.83 0.85
CA GLN A 10 13.37 10.36 2.20
C GLN A 10 12.11 11.02 2.78
N GLN A 11 11.39 11.82 1.98
CA GLN A 11 10.13 12.43 2.38
C GLN A 11 9.08 11.36 2.74
N HIS A 12 8.94 10.33 1.91
CA HIS A 12 7.97 9.26 2.18
C HIS A 12 8.32 8.47 3.44
N GLN A 13 9.60 8.14 3.65
CA GLN A 13 10.08 7.45 4.84
C GLN A 13 9.86 8.27 6.12
N GLN A 14 10.11 9.57 6.08
CA GLN A 14 10.09 10.41 7.28
C GLN A 14 8.72 11.02 7.60
N GLN A 15 7.85 11.16 6.60
CA GLN A 15 6.59 11.88 6.74
C GLN A 15 5.40 11.04 6.29
N THR A 16 5.35 10.67 5.00
CA THR A 16 4.14 10.06 4.42
C THR A 16 3.80 8.73 5.09
N ILE A 17 4.75 7.81 5.22
CA ILE A 17 4.50 6.48 5.78
C ILE A 17 4.08 6.57 7.25
N PRO A 18 4.84 7.23 8.15
CA PRO A 18 4.43 7.36 9.55
C PRO A 18 3.06 8.02 9.73
N GLN A 19 2.74 9.02 8.89
CA GLN A 19 1.42 9.67 8.92
C GLN A 19 0.30 8.70 8.52
N ARG A 20 0.50 7.87 7.50
CA ARG A 20 -0.49 6.87 7.07
C ARG A 20 -0.69 5.77 8.10
N GLU A 21 0.39 5.27 8.72
CA GLU A 21 0.29 4.29 9.81
C GLU A 21 -0.46 4.87 11.02
N ALA A 22 -0.15 6.12 11.39
CA ALA A 22 -0.85 6.81 12.46
C ALA A 22 -2.34 7.01 12.14
N GLN A 23 -2.68 7.37 10.89
CA GLN A 23 -4.06 7.53 10.44
C GLN A 23 -4.83 6.20 10.54
N ILE A 24 -4.24 5.09 10.09
CA ILE A 24 -4.83 3.75 10.21
C ILE A 24 -5.06 3.37 11.67
N ARG A 25 -4.07 3.60 12.54
CA ARG A 25 -4.21 3.33 13.97
C ARG A 25 -5.34 4.17 14.57
N GLN A 26 -5.48 5.43 14.17
CA GLN A 26 -6.51 6.33 14.69
C GLN A 26 -7.92 5.96 14.21
N ASP A 27 -8.10 5.73 12.92
CA ASP A 27 -9.43 5.59 12.32
C ASP A 27 -9.94 4.14 12.36
N ILE A 28 -9.04 3.17 12.17
CA ILE A 28 -9.39 1.75 12.16
C ILE A 28 -9.11 1.11 13.52
N GLY A 29 -8.11 1.59 14.28
CA GLY A 29 -7.78 1.01 15.60
C GLY A 29 -6.96 -0.27 15.53
N ILE A 30 -6.24 -0.49 14.42
CA ILE A 30 -5.32 -1.61 14.21
C ILE A 30 -3.90 -1.10 14.04
N GLU A 31 -2.93 -1.90 14.45
CA GLU A 31 -1.51 -1.62 14.22
C GLU A 31 -1.04 -2.32 12.95
N LEU A 32 -0.70 -1.53 11.95
CA LEU A 32 -0.12 -1.98 10.68
C LEU A 32 1.11 -1.14 10.37
N THR A 33 2.14 -1.81 9.85
CA THR A 33 3.36 -1.14 9.37
C THR A 33 3.45 -1.23 7.86
N TYR A 34 4.01 -0.21 7.22
CA TYR A 34 4.32 -0.20 5.81
C TYR A 34 5.81 -0.49 5.58
N ALA A 35 6.10 -1.44 4.70
CA ALA A 35 7.43 -1.66 4.15
C ALA A 35 7.37 -1.41 2.64
N LEU A 36 8.19 -0.49 2.15
CA LEU A 36 8.28 -0.23 0.71
C LEU A 36 9.59 -0.80 0.21
N ASP A 37 9.53 -1.54 -0.89
CA ASP A 37 10.72 -2.00 -1.62
C ASP A 37 11.31 -0.81 -2.41
N TRP A 38 12.07 0.05 -1.73
CA TRP A 38 12.61 1.28 -2.32
C TRP A 38 13.50 1.03 -3.53
N ASP A 39 14.14 -0.12 -3.62
CA ASP A 39 14.95 -0.50 -4.79
C ASP A 39 14.08 -0.64 -6.04
N SER A 40 12.85 -1.17 -5.88
CA SER A 40 11.85 -1.23 -6.97
C SER A 40 11.37 0.15 -7.46
N PHE A 41 11.41 1.18 -6.59
CA PHE A 41 11.03 2.56 -6.93
C PHE A 41 12.21 3.43 -7.39
N ALA A 42 13.46 2.96 -7.22
CA ALA A 42 14.67 3.76 -7.33
C ALA A 42 14.89 4.45 -8.70
N ASN A 43 14.26 3.95 -9.76
CA ASN A 43 14.37 4.50 -11.11
C ASN A 43 13.01 4.91 -11.70
N ASP A 44 11.96 5.00 -10.87
CA ASP A 44 10.61 5.36 -11.29
C ASP A 44 10.11 6.57 -10.49
N LYS A 45 10.49 7.75 -10.97
CA LYS A 45 10.09 9.01 -10.34
C LYS A 45 8.57 9.19 -10.35
N ALA A 46 7.89 8.78 -11.42
CA ALA A 46 6.44 8.91 -11.53
C ALA A 46 5.73 8.05 -10.48
N ALA A 47 6.23 6.84 -10.24
CA ALA A 47 5.76 5.98 -9.16
C ALA A 47 5.91 6.63 -7.78
N LEU A 48 7.05 7.28 -7.51
CA LEU A 48 7.28 8.00 -6.25
C LEU A 48 6.31 9.18 -6.09
N GLU A 49 6.14 10.01 -7.11
CA GLU A 49 5.24 11.18 -7.06
C GLU A 49 3.76 10.79 -6.85
N THR A 50 3.36 9.62 -7.31
CA THR A 50 1.97 9.13 -7.26
C THR A 50 1.68 8.20 -6.09
N LEU A 51 2.72 7.76 -5.37
CA LEU A 51 2.65 6.79 -4.27
C LEU A 51 1.63 7.18 -3.20
N ASP A 52 1.66 8.43 -2.72
CA ASP A 52 0.78 8.89 -1.65
C ASP A 52 -0.68 9.03 -2.10
N TYR A 53 -0.89 9.73 -3.22
CA TYR A 53 -2.23 10.09 -3.71
C TYR A 53 -3.03 8.91 -4.26
N PHE A 54 -2.36 7.93 -4.87
CA PHE A 54 -3.03 6.80 -5.51
C PHE A 54 -2.82 5.51 -4.73
N VAL A 55 -1.57 5.09 -4.52
CA VAL A 55 -1.28 3.77 -3.96
C VAL A 55 -1.70 3.69 -2.50
N LEU A 56 -1.13 4.57 -1.65
CA LEU A 56 -1.40 4.58 -0.21
C LEU A 56 -2.83 5.00 0.10
N ASN A 57 -3.36 6.00 -0.61
CA ASN A 57 -4.71 6.48 -0.38
C ASN A 57 -5.79 5.46 -0.79
N ASN A 58 -5.66 4.78 -1.94
CA ASN A 58 -6.64 3.76 -2.33
C ASN A 58 -6.59 2.55 -1.40
N LEU A 59 -5.38 2.15 -0.99
CA LEU A 59 -5.21 1.09 0.00
C LEU A 59 -5.83 1.49 1.34
N TYR A 60 -5.61 2.71 1.82
CA TYR A 60 -6.23 3.21 3.03
C TYR A 60 -7.76 3.13 2.98
N LYS A 61 -8.37 3.58 1.88
CA LYS A 61 -9.82 3.46 1.68
C LYS A 61 -10.29 2.02 1.63
N ALA A 62 -9.55 1.13 0.97
CA ALA A 62 -9.87 -0.29 0.93
C ALA A 62 -9.86 -0.90 2.34
N LEU A 63 -8.86 -0.56 3.17
CA LEU A 63 -8.81 -1.00 4.57
C LEU A 63 -10.01 -0.49 5.38
N LEU A 64 -10.46 0.75 5.17
CA LEU A 64 -11.69 1.26 5.80
C LEU A 64 -12.93 0.46 5.38
N LEU A 65 -13.01 0.04 4.11
CA LEU A 65 -14.12 -0.77 3.63
C LEU A 65 -14.10 -2.18 4.24
N VAL A 66 -12.93 -2.84 4.26
CA VAL A 66 -12.78 -4.17 4.88
C VAL A 66 -13.07 -4.11 6.38
N CYS A 67 -12.65 -3.03 7.06
CA CYS A 67 -12.88 -2.85 8.49
C CYS A 67 -14.22 -2.16 8.80
N SER A 68 -15.18 -2.16 7.87
CA SER A 68 -16.49 -1.52 8.07
C SER A 68 -17.36 -2.25 9.09
N ASP A 69 -17.07 -3.54 9.33
CA ASP A 69 -17.68 -4.35 10.38
C ASP A 69 -16.65 -4.92 11.37
N ALA A 70 -17.16 -5.45 12.49
CA ALA A 70 -16.31 -5.96 13.57
C ALA A 70 -15.49 -7.19 13.17
N LEU A 71 -16.05 -8.07 12.33
CA LEU A 71 -15.37 -9.30 11.89
C LEU A 71 -14.23 -8.96 10.94
N GLY A 72 -14.44 -8.05 9.99
CA GLY A 72 -13.40 -7.57 9.09
C GLY A 72 -12.24 -6.92 9.85
N LYS A 73 -12.53 -6.08 10.85
CA LYS A 73 -11.51 -5.46 11.70
C LYS A 73 -10.71 -6.48 12.51
N GLU A 74 -11.37 -7.46 13.12
CA GLU A 74 -10.72 -8.52 13.90
C GLU A 74 -9.84 -9.42 13.02
N THR A 75 -10.37 -9.85 11.88
CA THR A 75 -9.67 -10.73 10.93
C THR A 75 -8.44 -10.03 10.38
N LEU A 76 -8.58 -8.78 9.97
CA LEU A 76 -7.46 -8.03 9.40
C LEU A 76 -6.37 -7.75 10.45
N GLY A 77 -6.75 -7.31 11.66
CA GLY A 77 -5.80 -6.99 12.72
C GLY A 77 -5.07 -8.21 13.31
N SER A 78 -5.66 -9.40 13.21
CA SER A 78 -5.02 -10.66 13.62
C SER A 78 -4.13 -11.27 12.54
N THR A 79 -4.50 -11.11 11.28
CA THR A 79 -3.84 -11.75 10.13
C THR A 79 -2.68 -10.92 9.58
N ILE A 80 -2.87 -9.61 9.41
CA ILE A 80 -1.89 -8.73 8.75
C ILE A 80 -1.21 -7.87 9.81
N LYS A 81 0.13 -7.85 9.81
CA LYS A 81 0.96 -6.97 10.65
C LYS A 81 1.75 -5.95 9.83
N GLN A 82 2.03 -6.30 8.58
CA GLN A 82 2.83 -5.48 7.68
C GLN A 82 2.25 -5.50 6.27
N ILE A 83 2.27 -4.35 5.61
CA ILE A 83 1.94 -4.23 4.19
C ILE A 83 3.22 -3.90 3.44
N VAL A 84 3.58 -4.77 2.51
CA VAL A 84 4.78 -4.63 1.68
C VAL A 84 4.38 -4.11 0.31
N ILE A 85 4.81 -2.91 -0.08
CA ILE A 85 4.48 -2.33 -1.39
C ILE A 85 5.69 -2.49 -2.32
N GLN A 86 5.44 -3.07 -3.49
CA GLN A 86 6.43 -3.32 -4.53
C GLN A 86 6.02 -2.62 -5.82
N ASN A 87 6.92 -1.80 -6.36
CA ASN A 87 6.77 -1.26 -7.70
C ASN A 87 7.12 -2.34 -8.73
N ILE A 88 6.31 -2.48 -9.77
CA ILE A 88 6.54 -3.41 -10.88
C ILE A 88 6.50 -2.66 -12.21
N ASP A 89 7.17 -3.22 -13.20
CA ASP A 89 7.31 -2.67 -14.54
C ASP A 89 6.20 -3.10 -15.51
N ASP A 90 5.26 -3.93 -15.05
CA ASP A 90 4.26 -4.58 -15.88
C ASP A 90 2.90 -4.64 -15.14
N ILE A 91 1.88 -4.02 -15.73
CA ILE A 91 0.51 -3.97 -15.18
C ILE A 91 -0.11 -5.37 -15.01
N TYR A 92 0.34 -6.38 -15.76
CA TYR A 92 -0.19 -7.74 -15.67
C TYR A 92 0.38 -8.53 -14.49
N LYS A 93 1.46 -8.03 -13.85
CA LYS A 93 2.04 -8.61 -12.64
C LYS A 93 1.46 -8.03 -11.35
N LYS A 94 0.52 -7.08 -11.45
CA LYS A 94 -0.16 -6.48 -10.30
C LYS A 94 -0.89 -7.56 -9.52
N ALA A 95 -0.71 -7.55 -8.20
CA ALA A 95 -1.31 -8.55 -7.33
C ALA A 95 -1.36 -8.05 -5.89
N VAL A 96 -2.30 -8.61 -5.14
CA VAL A 96 -2.32 -8.55 -3.68
C VAL A 96 -2.19 -9.99 -3.20
N VAL A 97 -1.17 -10.28 -2.41
CA VAL A 97 -0.87 -11.63 -1.94
C VAL A 97 -0.59 -11.58 -0.44
N LEU A 98 -1.31 -12.38 0.34
CA LEU A 98 -0.97 -12.61 1.73
C LEU A 98 0.12 -13.67 1.83
N SER A 99 1.23 -13.31 2.47
CA SER A 99 2.35 -14.21 2.76
C SER A 99 2.65 -14.16 4.25
N ALA A 100 2.23 -15.20 4.97
CA ALA A 100 2.26 -15.23 6.44
C ALA A 100 1.49 -14.05 7.04
N ASP A 101 2.18 -13.10 7.67
CA ASP A 101 1.61 -11.89 8.29
C ASP A 101 1.81 -10.63 7.44
N GLN A 102 2.28 -10.79 6.20
CA GLN A 102 2.61 -9.70 5.28
C GLN A 102 1.66 -9.68 4.08
N LEU A 103 0.97 -8.56 3.89
CA LEU A 103 0.21 -8.30 2.68
C LEU A 103 1.15 -7.68 1.64
N VAL A 104 1.54 -8.46 0.64
CA VAL A 104 2.38 -8.01 -0.48
C VAL A 104 1.50 -7.38 -1.54
N TYR A 105 1.66 -6.07 -1.74
CA TYR A 105 0.94 -5.27 -2.70
C TYR A 105 1.84 -4.86 -3.87
N ARG A 106 1.66 -5.52 -5.02
CA ARG A 106 2.40 -5.25 -6.26
C ARG A 106 1.61 -4.30 -7.16
N VAL A 107 2.22 -3.16 -7.49
CA VAL A 107 1.60 -2.09 -8.27
C VAL A 107 2.59 -1.48 -9.26
N ALA A 108 2.08 -0.93 -10.36
CA ALA A 108 2.86 -0.22 -11.38
C ALA A 108 2.43 1.25 -11.50
N PRO A 109 2.49 2.08 -10.43
CA PRO A 109 1.99 3.45 -10.44
C PRO A 109 2.61 4.35 -11.51
N GLY A 110 3.84 4.07 -11.96
CA GLY A 110 4.48 4.77 -13.08
C GLY A 110 3.78 4.56 -14.44
N LEU A 111 2.91 3.56 -14.57
CA LEU A 111 2.19 3.22 -15.81
C LEU A 111 0.77 3.83 -15.89
N GLY A 112 0.48 4.85 -15.06
CA GLY A 112 -0.77 5.61 -15.12
C GLY A 112 -1.96 4.92 -14.43
N ALA A 113 -3.18 5.27 -14.81
CA ALA A 113 -4.40 4.87 -14.10
C ALA A 113 -4.62 3.34 -14.04
N SER A 114 -4.13 2.59 -15.03
CA SER A 114 -4.18 1.13 -15.04
C SER A 114 -3.08 0.48 -14.17
N GLY A 115 -2.19 1.27 -13.59
CA GLY A 115 -1.05 0.83 -12.79
C GLY A 115 -1.37 0.46 -11.34
N TYR A 116 -2.51 0.88 -10.82
CA TYR A 116 -2.98 0.57 -9.47
C TYR A 116 -4.34 -0.11 -9.51
N PHE A 117 -4.82 -0.57 -8.36
CA PHE A 117 -6.20 -1.02 -8.18
C PHE A 117 -7.01 0.11 -7.54
N ASP A 118 -8.30 0.16 -7.84
CA ASP A 118 -9.24 1.02 -7.11
C ASP A 118 -9.54 0.45 -5.72
N GLU A 119 -10.17 1.25 -4.85
CA GLU A 119 -10.48 0.86 -3.48
C GLU A 119 -11.42 -0.35 -3.39
N THR A 120 -12.29 -0.59 -4.38
CA THR A 120 -13.25 -1.69 -4.38
C THR A 120 -12.57 -2.99 -4.78
N GLN A 121 -11.75 -2.95 -5.83
CA GLN A 121 -10.90 -4.05 -6.26
C GLN A 121 -9.92 -4.46 -5.15
N LEU A 122 -9.32 -3.49 -4.45
CA LEU A 122 -8.44 -3.77 -3.32
C LEU A 122 -9.17 -4.42 -2.16
N ARG A 123 -10.37 -3.94 -1.80
CA ARG A 123 -11.18 -4.58 -0.78
C ARG A 123 -11.42 -6.05 -1.12
N ASP A 124 -11.92 -6.34 -2.31
CA ASP A 124 -12.25 -7.71 -2.74
C ASP A 124 -11.02 -8.63 -2.73
N LEU A 125 -9.86 -8.10 -3.16
CA LEU A 125 -8.60 -8.85 -3.14
C LEU A 125 -8.05 -9.08 -1.73
N ILE A 126 -8.20 -8.11 -0.83
CA ILE A 126 -7.80 -8.25 0.58
C ILE A 126 -8.70 -9.27 1.27
N GLU A 127 -10.02 -9.16 1.11
CA GLU A 127 -10.99 -10.11 1.68
C GLU A 127 -10.78 -11.53 1.16
N ALA A 128 -10.43 -11.70 -0.12
CA ALA A 128 -10.13 -13.02 -0.69
C ALA A 128 -8.80 -13.61 -0.21
N ALA A 129 -7.91 -12.77 0.35
CA ALA A 129 -6.59 -13.18 0.83
C ALA A 129 -6.55 -13.44 2.35
N LEU A 130 -7.50 -12.89 3.11
CA LEU A 130 -7.70 -13.13 4.55
C LEU A 130 -8.29 -14.52 4.82
#